data_AF-A0A0Q7F4T5-F1
#
_entry.id   AF-A0A0Q7F4T5-F1
#
_cell.length_a   1.000
_cell.length_b   1.000
_cell.length_c   1.000
_cell.angle_alpha   90.00
_cell.angle_beta   90.00
_cell.angle_gamma   90.00
#
_symmetry.space_group_name_H-M   'P 1'
#
loop_
_entity.id
_entity.type
_entity.pdbx_description
1 polymer ?
#
loop_
_entity_poly.entity_id
_entity_poly.type
_entity_poly.pdbx_seq_one_letter_code
_entity_poly.pdbx_strand_id
1 'polypeptide(L)' 'MARPDPDRMALEIAHRATASLVPLDEMLKHPAQAALLKCLARRHMQRRARPDVKKLQANDND' A
#
# COMPACT_ATOMS: atom_id res chain seq x y z
N MET A 1 -4.09 8.31 -18.22
CA MET A 1 -3.61 7.14 -17.45
C MET A 1 -4.43 7.03 -16.16
N ALA A 2 -5.44 6.15 -16.13
CA ALA A 2 -6.16 5.85 -14.90
C ALA A 2 -5.19 5.09 -13.98
N ARG A 3 -4.80 5.70 -12.86
CA ARG A 3 -4.01 5.00 -11.83
C ARG A 3 -4.94 3.96 -11.20
N PRO A 4 -4.55 2.67 -11.11
CA PRO A 4 -5.41 1.66 -10.51
C PRO A 4 -5.76 2.10 -9.09
N ASP A 5 -7.04 2.07 -8.75
CA ASP A 5 -7.48 2.31 -7.38
C ASP A 5 -6.86 1.23 -6.49
N PRO A 6 -6.32 1.59 -5.32
CA PRO A 6 -5.70 0.64 -4.43
C PRO A 6 -6.74 -0.35 -3.88
N ASP A 7 -6.35 -1.62 -3.80
CA ASP A 7 -7.19 -2.66 -3.21
C ASP A 7 -7.56 -2.31 -1.77
N ARG A 8 -8.75 -2.76 -1.34
CA ARG A 8 -9.23 -2.54 0.05
C ARG A 8 -8.23 -3.04 1.09
N MET A 9 -7.59 -4.19 0.84
CA MET A 9 -6.54 -4.73 1.71
C MET A 9 -5.32 -3.80 1.81
N ALA A 10 -4.92 -3.15 0.72
CA ALA A 10 -3.82 -2.19 0.73
C ALA A 10 -4.19 -0.91 1.50
N LEU A 11 -5.46 -0.49 1.45
CA LEU A 11 -5.98 0.62 2.26
C LEU A 11 -6.03 0.28 3.75
N GLU A 12 -6.42 -0.93 4.13
CA GLU A 12 -6.41 -1.38 5.53
C GLU A 12 -4.99 -1.48 6.10
N ILE A 13 -4.04 -1.97 5.32
CA ILE A 13 -2.62 -2.01 5.72
C ILE A 13 -2.06 -0.59 5.87
N ALA A 14 -2.40 0.31 4.94
CA ALA A 14 -2.03 1.71 5.04
C ALA A 14 -2.62 2.38 6.30
N HIS A 15 -3.87 2.08 6.64
CA HIS A 15 -4.54 2.56 7.84
C HIS A 15 -3.84 2.10 9.12
N ARG A 16 -3.53 0.80 9.22
CA ARG A 16 -2.72 0.27 10.34
C ARG A 16 -1.37 0.97 10.47
N ALA A 17 -0.72 1.31 9.36
CA ALA A 17 0.56 2.00 9.36
C ALA A 17 0.47 3.47 9.83
N THR A 18 -0.70 4.11 9.69
CA THR A 18 -0.91 5.48 10.18
C THR A 18 -1.17 5.59 11.68
N ALA A 19 -1.33 4.45 12.38
CA ALA A 19 -1.62 4.40 13.83
C ALA A 19 -2.77 5.34 14.27
N SER A 20 -3.70 5.61 13.35
CA SER A 20 -4.81 6.54 13.57
C SER A 20 -5.90 5.85 14.38
N LEU A 21 -6.45 6.58 15.36
CA LEU A 21 -7.64 6.14 16.11
C LEU A 21 -8.94 6.29 15.30
N VAL A 22 -8.88 7.01 14.18
CA VAL A 22 -10.03 7.28 13.31
C VAL A 22 -10.26 6.07 12.39
N PRO A 23 -11.49 5.57 12.22
CA PRO A 23 -11.76 4.44 11.34
C PRO A 23 -11.47 4.76 9.87
N LEU A 24 -11.12 3.73 9.09
CA LEU A 24 -10.72 3.86 7.68
C LEU A 24 -11.78 4.60 6.84
N ASP A 25 -13.06 4.22 6.97
CA ASP A 25 -14.16 4.87 6.25
C ASP A 25 -14.28 6.36 6.56
N GLU A 26 -13.97 6.77 7.79
CA GLU A 26 -14.02 8.16 8.19
C GLU A 26 -12.82 8.94 7.67
N MET A 27 -11.64 8.31 7.62
CA MET A 27 -10.48 8.88 6.94
C MET A 27 -10.68 9.04 5.44
N LEU A 28 -11.47 8.17 4.80
CA LEU A 28 -11.80 8.29 3.38
C LEU A 28 -12.75 9.44 3.07
N LYS A 29 -13.53 9.92 4.06
CA LYS A 29 -14.39 11.12 3.91
C LYS A 29 -13.57 12.42 3.87
N HIS A 30 -12.35 12.41 4.42
CA HIS A 30 -11.47 13.56 4.40
C HIS A 30 -10.50 13.49 3.21
N PRO A 31 -10.57 14.40 2.22
CA PRO A 31 -9.80 14.29 0.98
C PRO A 31 -8.28 14.27 1.21
N ALA A 32 -7.78 14.99 2.23
CA ALA A 32 -6.36 14.99 2.59
C ALA A 32 -5.90 13.62 3.14
N GLN A 33 -6.69 13.00 4.00
CA GLN A 33 -6.38 11.70 4.61
C GLN A 33 -6.57 10.56 3.59
N ALA A 34 -7.60 10.64 2.75
CA ALA A 34 -7.81 9.74 1.63
C ALA A 34 -6.62 9.74 0.65
N ALA A 35 -6.08 10.92 0.34
CA ALA A 35 -4.89 11.02 -0.51
C ALA A 35 -3.66 10.32 0.10
N LEU A 36 -3.43 10.52 1.41
CA LEU A 36 -2.34 9.88 2.15
C LEU A 36 -2.48 8.35 2.17
N LEU A 37 -3.68 7.85 2.51
CA LEU A 37 -4.01 6.42 2.48
C LEU A 37 -3.79 5.82 1.10
N LYS A 38 -4.26 6.48 0.03
CA LYS A 38 -4.04 6.02 -1.35
C LYS A 38 -2.57 6.00 -1.74
N CYS A 39 -1.76 6.93 -1.25
CA CYS A 39 -0.30 6.93 -1.50
C CYS A 39 0.39 5.76 -0.78
N LEU A 40 0.06 5.53 0.49
CA LEU A 40 0.61 4.43 1.28
C LEU A 40 0.18 3.06 0.74
N ALA A 41 -1.11 2.91 0.38
CA ALA A 41 -1.64 1.70 -0.21
C ALA A 41 -0.95 1.38 -1.54
N ARG A 42 -0.72 2.38 -2.40
CA ARG A 42 0.06 2.23 -3.63
C ARG A 42 1.50 1.82 -3.36
N ARG A 43 2.15 2.41 -2.36
CA ARG A 43 3.51 2.02 -1.95
C ARG A 43 3.54 0.56 -1.49
N HIS A 44 2.51 0.10 -0.78
CA HIS A 44 2.39 -1.30 -0.37
C HIS A 44 2.20 -2.22 -1.58
N MET A 45 1.30 -1.89 -2.50
CA MET A 45 1.10 -2.66 -3.74
C MET A 45 2.38 -2.72 -4.58
N GLN A 46 3.12 -1.62 -4.72
CA GLN A 46 4.40 -1.61 -5.42
C GLN A 46 5.48 -2.44 -4.73
N ARG A 47 5.50 -2.47 -3.38
CA ARG A 47 6.39 -3.35 -2.63
C ARG A 47 6.02 -4.83 -2.80
N ARG A 48 4.74 -5.15 -2.87
CA ARG A 48 4.23 -6.51 -3.12
C ARG A 48 4.45 -6.96 -4.57
N ALA A 49 4.35 -6.04 -5.52
CA ALA A 49 4.56 -6.27 -6.94
C ALA A 49 6.04 -6.26 -7.33
N ARG A 50 6.92 -5.67 -6.51
CA ARG A 50 8.36 -5.91 -6.67
C ARG A 50 8.60 -7.39 -6.42
N PRO A 51 9.05 -8.17 -7.42
CA PRO A 51 9.52 -9.51 -7.14
C PRO A 51 10.63 -9.35 -6.11
N ASP A 52 10.54 -10.18 -5.08
CA ASP A 52 11.51 -10.26 -4.00
C ASP A 52 12.89 -10.46 -4.65
N VAL A 53 13.65 -9.38 -4.87
CA VAL A 53 15.01 -9.44 -5.44
C VAL A 53 15.90 -10.34 -4.58
N LYS A 54 15.53 -10.54 -3.32
CA LYS A 54 16.16 -11.48 -2.38
C LYS A 54 15.84 -12.95 -2.67
N LYS A 55 14.76 -13.28 -3.38
CA LYS A 55 14.49 -14.63 -3.89
C LYS A 55 15.11 -14.91 -5.25
N LEU A 56 15.57 -13.90 -5.98
CA LEU A 56 16.18 -14.09 -7.30
C LEU A 56 17.69 -14.38 -7.22
N GLN A 57 18.39 -13.91 -6.17
CA GLN A 57 19.83 -14.16 -6.00
C GLN A 57 20.18 -15.52 -5.37
N ALA A 58 19.20 -16.37 -5.05
CA ALA A 58 19.47 -17.72 -4.53
C ALA A 58 19.71 -18.78 -5.62
N ASN A 59 19.70 -18.38 -6.91
CA ASN A 59 19.91 -19.29 -8.05
C ASN A 59 21.18 -19.00 -8.87
N ASP A 60 22.06 -18.10 -8.42
CA ASP A 60 23.37 -17.88 -9.06
C ASP A 60 24.45 -18.35 -8.09
N ASN A 61 24.68 -19.67 -8.08
CA ASN A 61 25.87 -20.26 -7.51
C ASN A 61 26.19 -21.53 -8.29
N ASP A 62 26.60 -21.35 -9.55
CA ASP A 62 27.35 -22.34 -10.34
C ASP A 62 28.79 -21.82 -10.52
#